data_AF-A0A820T4Y4-F1
#
_entry.id   AF-A0A820T4Y4-F1
#
_cell.length_a   1.000
_cell.length_b   1.000
_cell.length_c   1.000
_cell.angle_alpha   90.00
_cell.angle_beta   90.00
_cell.angle_gamma   90.00
#
_symmetry.space_group_name_H-M   'P 1'
#
loop_
_entity.id
_entity.type
_entity.pdbx_description
1 polymer ?
#
loop_
_entity_poly.entity_id
_entity_poly.type
_entity_poly.pdbx_seq_one_letter_code
_entity_poly.pdbx_strand_id
1 'polypeptide(L)'
;TNKHQTIHLRRKEDQIDYRFMIEPNLPPLHLYDNNDITEVAKVISFNGVQRLNYWSTPQANMFNGTDGSLFPPHLNKNKDVYSYNADMCR
;
A
#
# COMPACT_ATOMS: atom_id res chain seq x y z
N THR A 1 38.23 18.27 -17.49
CA THR A 1 38.46 18.06 -16.04
C THR A 1 37.13 18.15 -15.33
N ASN A 2 36.48 17.00 -15.05
CA ASN A 2 35.21 16.98 -14.33
C ASN A 2 35.46 17.40 -12.88
N LYS A 3 34.97 18.58 -12.50
CA LYS A 3 34.97 19.05 -11.11
C LYS A 3 33.92 18.23 -10.36
N HIS A 4 34.35 17.32 -9.51
CA HIS A 4 33.47 16.70 -8.52
C HIS A 4 33.04 17.79 -7.53
N GLN A 5 31.77 18.15 -7.56
CA GLN A 5 31.19 19.12 -6.64
C GLN A 5 30.73 18.38 -5.37
N THR A 6 31.34 18.71 -4.24
CA THR A 6 30.91 18.21 -2.92
C THR A 6 29.61 18.92 -2.54
N ILE A 7 28.49 18.21 -2.59
CA ILE A 7 27.19 18.74 -2.18
C ILE A 7 27.02 18.47 -0.69
N HIS A 8 26.87 19.52 0.13
CA HIS A 8 26.56 19.36 1.55
C HIS A 8 25.20 18.69 1.72
N LEU A 9 25.18 17.55 2.45
CA LEU A 9 23.97 16.77 2.73
C LEU A 9 22.84 17.65 3.30
N ARG A 10 23.17 18.58 4.21
CA ARG A 10 22.22 19.53 4.81
C ARG A 10 21.46 20.41 3.80
N ARG A 11 22.01 20.63 2.59
CA ARG A 11 21.30 21.39 1.55
C ARG A 11 20.26 20.54 0.81
N LYS A 12 20.45 19.21 0.76
CA LYS A 12 19.43 18.28 0.27
C LYS A 12 18.34 18.09 1.30
N GLU A 13 18.69 18.22 2.57
CA GLU A 13 17.77 18.09 3.67
C GLU A 13 16.64 19.16 3.66
N ASP A 14 16.95 20.40 3.29
CA ASP A 14 15.93 21.45 3.17
C ASP A 14 15.04 21.30 1.91
N GLN A 15 15.43 20.45 0.95
CA GLN A 15 14.70 20.21 -0.30
C GLN A 15 13.95 18.88 -0.33
N ILE A 16 14.45 17.88 0.39
CA ILE A 16 13.96 16.52 0.42
C ILE A 16 13.88 16.18 1.90
N ASP A 17 12.70 15.87 2.40
CA ASP A 17 12.51 15.47 3.79
C ASP A 17 12.88 13.98 3.92
N TYR A 18 13.89 13.69 4.75
CA TYR A 18 14.53 12.38 4.97
C TYR A 18 14.08 11.76 6.29
N ARG A 19 13.01 12.30 6.90
CA ARG A 19 12.36 11.63 8.03
C ARG A 19 11.88 10.25 7.58
N PHE A 20 12.28 9.23 8.34
CA PHE A 20 12.05 7.81 8.02
C PHE A 20 10.56 7.43 7.97
N MET A 21 9.68 8.30 8.47
CA MET A 21 8.22 8.17 8.48
C MET A 21 7.58 9.58 8.39
N ILE A 22 7.67 10.22 7.23
CA ILE A 22 6.74 11.31 6.93
C ILE A 22 5.48 10.58 6.49
N GLU A 23 4.49 10.41 7.36
CA GLU A 23 3.19 9.87 6.94
C GLU A 23 2.60 10.85 5.93
N PRO A 24 2.67 10.57 4.62
CA PRO A 24 2.34 11.56 3.62
C PRO A 24 0.89 11.28 3.26
N ASN A 25 -0.06 11.73 4.09
CA ASN A 25 -1.51 11.72 3.84
C ASN A 25 -1.92 10.67 2.79
N LEU A 26 -1.76 9.38 3.11
CA LEU A 26 -2.01 8.33 2.14
C LEU A 26 -3.45 8.47 1.63
N PRO A 27 -3.69 8.28 0.31
CA PRO A 27 -5.04 8.24 -0.20
C PRO A 27 -5.89 7.21 0.57
N PRO A 28 -7.19 7.47 0.78
CA PRO A 28 -8.02 6.53 1.50
C PRO A 28 -8.14 5.20 0.75
N LEU A 29 -8.10 4.10 1.51
CA LEU A 29 -8.50 2.79 1.01
C LEU A 29 -10.01 2.74 0.90
N HIS A 30 -10.52 2.24 -0.23
CA HIS A 30 -11.92 1.89 -0.36
C HIS A 30 -12.08 0.42 -0.01
N LEU A 31 -12.94 0.15 0.97
CA LEU A 31 -13.23 -1.18 1.47
C LEU A 31 -14.64 -1.62 1.05
N TYR A 32 -14.83 -2.92 0.96
CA TYR A 32 -16.13 -3.52 0.69
C TYR A 32 -17.02 -3.51 1.96
N ASP A 33 -18.18 -2.86 1.86
CA ASP A 33 -19.18 -2.69 2.92
C ASP A 33 -20.59 -2.96 2.36
N ASN A 34 -20.85 -4.19 1.94
CA ASN A 34 -22.17 -4.65 1.52
C ASN A 34 -22.70 -5.71 2.51
N ASN A 35 -23.94 -6.16 2.30
CA ASN A 35 -24.59 -7.20 3.12
C ASN A 35 -23.90 -8.58 3.07
N ASP A 36 -22.91 -8.80 2.19
CA ASP A 36 -22.14 -10.04 2.16
C ASP A 36 -20.98 -9.99 3.15
N ILE A 37 -21.19 -10.65 4.29
CA ILE A 37 -20.20 -10.73 5.37
C ILE A 37 -18.93 -11.50 4.99
N THR A 38 -18.97 -12.32 3.92
CA THR A 38 -17.80 -13.09 3.48
C THR A 38 -16.76 -12.22 2.76
N GLU A 39 -17.14 -11.00 2.37
CA GLU A 39 -16.30 -10.05 1.65
C GLU A 39 -16.05 -8.75 2.42
N VAL A 40 -16.56 -8.63 3.64
CA VAL A 40 -16.42 -7.43 4.47
C VAL A 40 -14.95 -7.01 4.61
N ALA A 41 -14.73 -5.70 4.56
CA ALA A 41 -13.41 -5.07 4.71
C ALA A 41 -12.36 -5.44 3.64
N LYS A 42 -12.75 -6.12 2.55
CA LYS A 42 -11.83 -6.33 1.41
C LYS A 42 -11.47 -5.01 0.74
N VAL A 43 -10.20 -4.84 0.38
CA VAL A 43 -9.72 -3.66 -0.35
C VAL A 43 -10.17 -3.76 -1.81
N ILE A 44 -10.98 -2.78 -2.26
CA ILE A 44 -11.51 -2.76 -3.63
C ILE A 44 -10.76 -1.77 -4.54
N SER A 45 -10.26 -0.68 -3.97
CA SER A 45 -9.47 0.30 -4.72
C SER A 45 -8.65 1.17 -3.79
N PHE A 46 -7.54 1.66 -4.31
CA PHE A 46 -6.65 2.61 -3.66
C PHE A 46 -6.29 3.69 -4.67
N ASN A 47 -6.37 4.96 -4.29
CA ASN A 47 -6.03 6.09 -5.16
C ASN A 47 -6.73 6.06 -6.55
N GLY A 48 -8.02 5.69 -6.57
CA GLY A 48 -8.84 5.64 -7.78
C GLY A 48 -8.56 4.46 -8.72
N VAL A 49 -7.63 3.56 -8.37
CA VAL A 49 -7.33 2.36 -9.17
C VAL A 49 -7.77 1.07 -8.47
N GLN A 50 -8.27 0.11 -9.25
CA GLN A 50 -8.67 -1.23 -8.77
C GLN A 50 -7.56 -2.28 -8.94
N ARG A 51 -6.45 -1.89 -9.57
CA ARG A 51 -5.22 -2.69 -9.70
C ARG A 51 -4.03 -1.75 -9.65
N LEU A 52 -2.95 -2.20 -9.05
CA LEU A 52 -1.68 -1.49 -9.03
C LEU A 52 -1.04 -1.50 -10.42
N ASN A 53 -0.03 -0.67 -10.61
CA ASN A 53 0.80 -0.65 -11.81
C ASN A 53 2.29 -0.63 -11.46
N TYR A 54 2.64 -1.01 -10.23
CA TYR A 54 4.01 -0.98 -9.73
C TYR A 54 4.80 -2.22 -10.15
N TRP A 55 4.13 -3.35 -10.32
CA TRP A 55 4.76 -4.64 -10.55
C TRP A 55 4.62 -5.09 -12.00
N SER A 56 5.57 -5.90 -12.48
CA SER A 56 5.59 -6.34 -13.88
C SER A 56 4.47 -7.32 -14.25
N THR A 57 3.93 -8.06 -13.27
CA THR A 57 2.92 -9.09 -13.53
C THR A 57 1.53 -8.64 -13.08
N PRO A 58 0.46 -8.99 -13.82
CA PRO A 58 -0.92 -8.64 -13.43
C PRO A 58 -1.29 -9.15 -12.03
N GLN A 59 -0.83 -10.35 -11.66
CA GLN A 59 -1.12 -10.99 -10.38
C GLN A 59 -0.51 -10.23 -9.20
N ALA A 60 0.70 -9.68 -9.37
CA ALA A 60 1.34 -8.86 -8.34
C ALA A 60 0.67 -7.50 -8.17
N ASN A 61 -0.16 -7.09 -9.14
CA ASN A 61 -0.88 -5.82 -9.12
C ASN A 61 -2.32 -5.95 -8.58
N MET A 62 -2.73 -7.11 -8.08
CA MET A 62 -4.07 -7.30 -7.53
C MET A 62 -4.15 -6.83 -6.07
N PHE A 63 -5.23 -6.15 -5.70
CA PHE A 63 -5.60 -6.01 -4.29
C PHE A 63 -6.24 -7.32 -3.84
N ASN A 64 -5.58 -8.04 -2.95
CA ASN A 64 -6.07 -9.30 -2.40
C ASN A 64 -6.34 -9.14 -0.90
N GLY A 65 -7.55 -9.54 -0.48
CA GLY A 65 -7.91 -9.55 0.93
C GLY A 65 -8.22 -8.16 1.51
N THR A 66 -7.96 -7.99 2.81
CA THR A 66 -8.32 -6.79 3.59
C THR A 66 -7.11 -5.89 3.86
N ASP A 67 -7.29 -4.81 4.61
CA ASP A 67 -6.19 -3.96 5.10
C ASP A 67 -5.42 -4.58 6.28
N GLY A 68 -5.85 -5.75 6.77
CA GLY A 68 -5.27 -6.43 7.93
C GLY A 68 -5.90 -6.05 9.28
N SER A 69 -6.74 -5.03 9.34
CA SER A 69 -7.44 -4.61 10.57
C SER A 69 -8.63 -5.52 10.89
N LEU A 70 -9.33 -5.98 9.85
CA LEU A 70 -10.50 -6.84 9.92
C LEU A 70 -10.40 -7.95 8.87
N PHE A 71 -10.99 -9.11 9.18
CA PHE A 71 -11.10 -10.23 8.25
C PHE A 71 -12.52 -10.78 8.27
N PRO A 72 -12.98 -11.40 7.15
CA PRO A 72 -14.26 -12.10 7.12
C PRO A 72 -14.36 -13.17 8.22
N PRO A 73 -15.56 -13.41 8.78
CA PRO A 73 -15.75 -14.37 9.85
C PRO A 73 -15.56 -15.82 9.38
N HIS A 74 -15.42 -16.74 10.32
CA HIS A 74 -15.25 -18.19 10.08
C HIS A 74 -13.96 -18.55 9.32
N LEU A 75 -12.84 -17.92 9.68
CA LEU A 75 -11.52 -18.31 9.20
C LEU A 75 -11.22 -19.78 9.53
N ASN A 76 -10.56 -20.46 8.59
CA ASN A 76 -10.17 -21.86 8.70
C ASN A 76 -8.66 -21.96 8.56
N LYS A 77 -8.02 -22.85 9.32
CA LYS A 77 -6.58 -23.15 9.23
C LYS A 77 -6.13 -23.61 7.84
N ASN A 78 -7.06 -24.13 7.04
CA ASN A 78 -6.79 -24.59 5.67
C ASN A 78 -6.93 -23.48 4.61
N LYS A 79 -7.27 -22.26 5.00
CA LYS A 79 -7.45 -21.13 4.07
C LYS A 79 -6.37 -20.08 4.30
N ASP A 80 -5.76 -19.65 3.20
CA ASP A 80 -4.83 -18.54 3.21
C ASP A 80 -5.57 -17.22 3.42
N VAL A 81 -4.96 -16.34 4.22
CA VAL A 81 -5.44 -15.00 4.51
C VAL A 81 -4.56 -14.01 3.74
N TYR A 82 -5.20 -13.14 2.97
CA TYR A 82 -4.52 -12.11 2.22
C TYR A 82 -4.77 -10.74 2.87
N SER A 83 -3.77 -9.88 2.83
CA SER A 83 -3.89 -8.48 3.20
C SER A 83 -3.07 -7.60 2.26
N TYR A 84 -3.55 -6.38 2.05
CA TYR A 84 -2.86 -5.32 1.32
C TYR A 84 -2.34 -4.27 2.30
N ASN A 85 -1.06 -3.90 2.18
CA ASN A 85 -0.47 -2.83 2.97
C ASN A 85 0.04 -1.73 2.02
N ALA A 86 -0.54 -0.53 2.16
CA ALA A 86 -0.17 0.62 1.32
C ALA A 86 1.33 0.97 1.46
N ASP A 87 1.87 0.88 2.68
CA ASP A 87 3.29 1.14 2.95
C ASP A 87 4.23 0.09 2.31
N MET A 88 3.74 -1.14 2.11
CA MET A 88 4.49 -2.20 1.43
C MET A 88 4.32 -2.16 -0.09
N CYS A 89 3.43 -1.29 -0.60
CA CYS A 89 3.05 -1.19 -2.00
C CYS A 89 2.52 -2.52 -2.60
N ARG A 90 1.96 -3.41 -1.76
CA ARG A 90 1.45 -4.72 -2.18
C ARG A 90 0.57 -5.42 -1.14
#